data_AF-A0A956DC64-F1
#
_entry.id   AF-A0A956DC64-F1
#
_cell.length_a   1.000
_cell.length_b   1.000
_cell.length_c   1.000
_cell.angle_alpha   90.00
_cell.angle_beta   90.00
_cell.angle_gamma   90.00
#
_symmetry.space_group_name_H-M   'P 1'
#
loop_
_entity.id
_entity.type
_entity.pdbx_description
1 polymer ?
#
loop_
_entity_poly.entity_id
_entity_poly.type
_entity_poly.pdbx_seq_one_letter_code
_entity_poly.pdbx_strand_id
1 'polypeptide(L)' 'ADLGVALSQSRAAQDCFATQWWRWAHGAPEKEAEECLVRDVASEFRANDRDLRGLLVDVLASPRFRVRGEAMEVMP' A
#
# COMPACT_ATOMS: atom_id res chain seq x y z
N ALA A 1 -17.38 -9.39 -21.40
CA ALA A 1 -17.26 -8.77 -20.07
C ALA A 1 -16.88 -7.30 -20.26
N ASP A 2 -17.34 -6.42 -19.38
CA ASP A 2 -16.88 -5.02 -19.32
C ASP A 2 -15.37 -4.98 -19.04
N LEU A 3 -14.66 -4.01 -19.62
CA LEU A 3 -13.23 -3.78 -19.38
C LEU A 3 -12.92 -3.63 -17.89
N GLY A 4 -13.80 -2.99 -17.12
CA GLY A 4 -13.63 -2.84 -15.68
C GLY A 4 -13.56 -4.17 -14.94
N VAL A 5 -14.37 -5.15 -15.35
CA VAL A 5 -14.37 -6.51 -14.78
C VAL A 5 -13.11 -7.25 -15.18
N ALA A 6 -12.65 -7.11 -16.43
CA ALA A 6 -11.42 -7.74 -16.87
C ALA A 6 -10.19 -7.18 -16.12
N LEU A 7 -10.16 -5.88 -15.85
CA LEU A 7 -9.10 -5.23 -15.10
C LEU A 7 -9.10 -5.64 -13.63
N SER A 8 -10.26 -5.73 -12.97
CA SER A 8 -10.32 -6.12 -11.55
C SER A 8 -9.82 -7.55 -11.30
N GLN A 9 -9.88 -8.41 -12.32
CA GLN A 9 -9.35 -9.78 -12.28
C GLN A 9 -7.87 -9.89 -12.67
N SER A 10 -7.28 -8.83 -13.23
CA SER A 10 -5.87 -8.83 -13.63
C SER A 10 -4.94 -8.70 -12.43
N ARG A 11 -4.04 -9.66 -12.27
CA ARG A 11 -2.98 -9.60 -11.24
C ARG A 11 -2.16 -8.32 -11.36
N ALA A 12 -1.78 -7.93 -12.57
CA ALA A 12 -0.99 -6.72 -12.80
C ALA A 12 -1.73 -5.45 -12.36
N ALA A 13 -3.05 -5.40 -12.56
CA ALA A 13 -3.87 -4.28 -12.11
C ALA A 13 -4.01 -4.25 -10.58
N GLN A 14 -4.19 -5.42 -9.95
CA GLN A 14 -4.27 -5.55 -8.49
C GLN A 14 -2.95 -5.11 -7.82
N ASP A 15 -1.81 -5.55 -8.37
CA ASP A 15 -0.48 -5.18 -7.88
C ASP A 15 -0.24 -3.68 -8.03
N CYS A 16 -0.57 -3.12 -9.21
CA CYS A 16 -0.49 -1.69 -9.46
C CYS A 16 -1.36 -0.90 -8.47
N PHE A 17 -2.58 -1.35 -8.23
CA PHE A 17 -3.51 -0.67 -7.33
C PHE A 17 -2.97 -0.60 -5.89
N ALA A 18 -2.43 -1.70 -5.37
CA ALA A 18 -1.79 -1.73 -4.04
C ALA A 18 -0.57 -0.78 -3.97
N THR A 19 0.30 -0.79 -4.99
CA THR A 19 1.44 0.13 -5.07
C THR A 19 0.99 1.59 -5.11
N GLN A 20 -0.06 1.92 -5.85
CA GLN A 20 -0.57 3.29 -5.91
C GLN A 20 -1.12 3.75 -4.55
N TRP A 21 -1.77 2.88 -3.78
CA TRP A 21 -2.18 3.19 -2.41
C TRP A 21 -1.00 3.38 -1.46
N TRP A 22 0.05 2.55 -1.58
CA TRP A 22 1.29 2.73 -0.84
C TRP A 22 1.88 4.13 -1.09
N ARG A 23 2.04 4.50 -2.36
CA ARG A 23 2.59 5.80 -2.77
C ARG A 23 1.77 6.96 -2.27
N TRP A 24 0.44 6.86 -2.40
CA TRP A 24 -0.48 7.88 -1.92
C TRP A 24 -0.36 8.07 -0.40
N ALA A 25 -0.34 6.98 0.38
CA ALA A 25 -0.27 7.05 1.83
C ALA A 25 1.07 7.61 2.34
N HIS A 26 2.18 7.25 1.68
CA HIS A 26 3.52 7.71 2.06
C HIS A 26 3.88 9.08 1.46
N GLY A 27 3.12 9.55 0.47
CA GLY A 27 3.35 10.82 -0.22
C GLY A 27 4.57 10.83 -1.14
N ALA A 28 5.08 9.66 -1.53
CA ALA A 28 6.26 9.50 -2.38
C ALA A 28 6.25 8.13 -3.09
N PRO A 29 7.00 7.96 -4.19
CA PRO A 29 7.30 6.64 -4.74
C PRO A 29 7.94 5.72 -3.69
N GLU A 30 7.66 4.43 -3.78
CA GLU A 30 8.36 3.42 -2.99
C GLU A 30 9.86 3.41 -3.31
N LYS A 31 10.66 3.16 -2.29
CA LYS A 31 12.11 2.98 -2.43
C LYS A 31 12.41 1.50 -2.63
N GLU A 32 13.58 1.18 -3.17
CA GLU A 32 14.06 -0.20 -3.34
C GLU A 32 14.01 -0.99 -2.01
N ALA A 33 14.38 -0.36 -0.89
CA ALA A 33 14.31 -0.96 0.44
C ALA A 33 12.88 -1.29 0.93
N GLU A 34 11.84 -0.84 0.21
CA GLU A 34 10.43 -1.00 0.54
C GLU A 34 9.74 -2.04 -0.35
N GLU A 35 10.44 -2.58 -1.35
CA GLU A 35 9.89 -3.51 -2.34
C GLU A 35 9.28 -4.77 -1.71
N CYS A 36 9.86 -5.29 -0.63
CA CYS A 36 9.30 -6.43 0.08
C CYS A 36 7.95 -6.04 0.74
N LEU A 37 7.89 -4.89 1.41
CA LEU A 37 6.67 -4.41 2.07
C LEU A 37 5.54 -4.16 1.06
N VAL A 38 5.86 -3.53 -0.07
CA VAL A 38 4.88 -3.29 -1.14
C VAL A 38 4.37 -4.62 -1.73
N ARG A 39 5.27 -5.60 -1.92
CA ARG A 39 4.89 -6.94 -2.40
C ARG A 39 4.00 -7.68 -1.39
N ASP A 40 4.28 -7.55 -0.09
CA ASP A 40 3.50 -8.18 0.97
C ASP A 40 2.08 -7.59 1.00
N VAL A 41 1.96 -6.26 1.00
CA VAL A 41 0.66 -5.56 0.94
C VAL A 41 -0.12 -5.95 -0.32
N ALA A 42 0.53 -5.98 -1.49
CA ALA A 42 -0.11 -6.41 -2.73
C ALA A 42 -0.55 -7.87 -2.66
N SER A 43 0.23 -8.73 -2.02
CA SER A 43 -0.11 -10.14 -1.82
C SER A 43 -1.34 -10.33 -0.94
N GLU A 44 -1.39 -9.62 0.17
CA GLU A 44 -2.50 -9.67 1.12
C GLU A 44 -3.79 -9.14 0.48
N PHE A 45 -3.71 -8.04 -0.28
CA PHE A 45 -4.84 -7.49 -1.02
C PHE A 45 -5.44 -8.52 -1.99
N ARG A 46 -4.61 -9.27 -2.71
CA ARG A 46 -5.10 -10.33 -3.62
C ARG A 46 -5.69 -11.52 -2.87
N ALA A 47 -5.08 -11.92 -1.76
CA ALA A 47 -5.53 -13.05 -0.95
C ALA A 47 -6.89 -12.76 -0.29
N ASN A 48 -7.12 -11.51 0.12
CA ASN A 48 -8.33 -11.06 0.81
C ASN A 48 -9.41 -10.53 -0.16
N ASP A 49 -9.56 -11.16 -1.32
CA ASP A 49 -10.59 -10.84 -2.32
C ASP A 49 -10.63 -9.36 -2.75
N ARG A 50 -9.48 -8.69 -2.74
CA ARG A 50 -9.34 -7.26 -3.06
C ARG A 50 -10.11 -6.36 -2.08
N ASP A 51 -10.12 -6.71 -0.79
CA ASP A 51 -10.67 -5.85 0.24
C ASP A 51 -9.90 -4.52 0.35
N LEU A 52 -10.58 -3.45 -0.03
CA LEU A 52 -10.06 -2.08 0.03
C LEU A 52 -9.82 -1.64 1.48
N ARG A 53 -10.64 -2.09 2.43
CA ARG A 53 -10.46 -1.72 3.84
C ARG A 53 -9.18 -2.36 4.39
N GLY A 54 -9.00 -3.66 4.17
CA GLY A 54 -7.78 -4.38 4.52
C GLY A 54 -6.54 -3.72 3.93
N LEU A 55 -6.54 -3.43 2.63
CA LEU A 55 -5.43 -2.74 1.97
C LEU A 55 -5.06 -1.42 2.66
N LEU A 56 -6.04 -0.58 2.99
CA LEU A 56 -5.79 0.68 3.68
C LEU A 56 -5.20 0.45 5.07
N VAL A 57 -5.70 -0.54 5.81
CA VAL A 57 -5.16 -0.89 7.13
C VAL A 57 -3.71 -1.37 6.99
N ASP A 58 -3.40 -2.26 6.05
CA ASP A 58 -2.06 -2.81 5.85
C ASP A 58 -1.05 -1.73 5.45
N VAL A 59 -1.43 -0.82 4.56
CA VAL A 59 -0.59 0.32 4.15
C VAL A 59 -0.29 1.24 5.35
N LEU A 60 -1.31 1.58 6.14
CA LEU A 60 -1.18 2.49 7.28
C LEU A 60 -0.50 1.84 8.49
N ALA A 61 -0.62 0.52 8.66
CA ALA A 61 0.05 -0.25 9.71
C ALA A 61 1.48 -0.66 9.33
N SER A 62 1.92 -0.39 8.10
CA SER A 62 3.26 -0.73 7.65
C SER A 62 4.33 -0.03 8.49
N PRO A 63 5.48 -0.68 8.79
CA PRO A 63 6.53 -0.10 9.64
C PRO A 63 7.13 1.21 9.13
N ARG A 64 6.87 1.58 7.87
CA ARG A 64 7.39 2.79 7.22
C ARG A 64 6.35 3.88 7.07
N PHE A 65 5.10 3.62 7.48
CA PHE A 65 4.09 4.63 7.49
C PHE A 65 4.51 5.75 8.45
N ARG A 66 4.55 6.98 7.93
CA ARG A 66 5.08 8.12 8.67
C ARG A 66 4.15 8.45 9.83
N VAL A 67 4.60 8.21 11.06
CA VAL A 67 3.99 8.88 12.23
C VAL A 67 4.39 10.36 12.15
N ARG A 68 3.42 11.27 12.03
CA ARG A 68 3.66 12.69 12.31
C ARG A 68 3.85 12.86 13.81
N GLY A 69 5.07 12.63 14.31
CA GLY A 69 5.38 12.88 15.72
C GLY A 69 6.53 12.07 16.27
N GLU A 70 7.76 12.44 15.91
CA GLU A 70 8.96 12.24 16.74
C GLU A 70 10.12 13.11 16.23
N ALA A 71 9.81 14.39 15.99
CA ALA A 71 10.79 15.48 16.00
C ALA A 71 10.20 16.63 16.82
N MET A 72 9.75 16.30 18.03
CA MET A 72 9.65 17.26 19.11
C MET A 72 10.44 16.68 20.27
N GLU A 73 11.76 16.55 20.07
CA GLU A 73 12.68 16.71 21.18
C GLU A 73 12.44 18.13 21.69
N VAL A 74 11.71 18.24 22.80
CA VAL A 74 11.73 19.45 23.61
C VAL A 74 13.17 19.56 24.11
N MET A 75 13.96 20.39 23.42
CA MET A 75 15.26 20.81 23.93
C MET A 75 15.03 21.49 25.30
N PRO A 76 15.75 21.10 26.36
CA PRO A 76 15.66 21.78 27.65
C PRO A 76 16.16 23.23 27.58
#